data_AF-A0A4R3XMU9-F1
#
_entry.id   AF-A0A4R3XMU9-F1
#
_cell.length_a   1.000
_cell.length_b   1.000
_cell.length_c   1.000
_cell.angle_alpha   90.00
_cell.angle_beta   90.00
_cell.angle_gamma   90.00
#
_symmetry.space_group_name_H-M   'P 1'
#
loop_
_entity.id
_entity.type
_entity.pdbx_description
1 polymer ?
#
loop_
_entity_poly.entity_id
_entity_poly.type
_entity_poly.pdbx_seq_one_letter_code
_entity_poly.pdbx_strand_id
1 'polypeptide(L)'
;MKVLTLFTVALVIPAASYAQAPQQNRFQLERTESGVVRLDTQTGAMTLCREENGTLTCRMQPDERAAYEEELDRLEKRVTSLEERLSQTPPTALPTDEEVDKSLSIMEKFMRRFMAIVGEFIDEREADKPQPNRT
;
A
#
# COMPACT_ATOMS: atom_id res chain seq x y z
N MET A 1 -50.95 -3.38 36.26
CA MET A 1 -50.32 -2.48 35.26
C MET A 1 -48.86 -2.86 35.16
N LYS A 2 -48.40 -3.13 33.93
CA LYS A 2 -47.20 -3.90 33.60
C LYS A 2 -45.90 -3.18 33.97
N VAL A 3 -45.03 -3.89 34.67
CA VAL A 3 -43.62 -3.60 34.90
C VAL A 3 -42.88 -3.78 33.58
N LEU A 4 -42.25 -2.73 33.06
CA LEU A 4 -41.28 -2.84 31.97
C LEU A 4 -40.27 -1.67 32.06
N THR A 5 -39.38 -1.74 33.05
CA THR A 5 -38.15 -0.94 33.06
C THR A 5 -37.10 -1.68 32.25
N LEU A 6 -36.83 -1.19 31.03
CA LEU A 6 -35.73 -1.63 30.19
C LEU A 6 -34.40 -1.40 30.91
N PHE A 7 -33.67 -2.49 31.15
CA PHE A 7 -32.26 -2.47 31.53
C PHE A 7 -31.43 -1.95 30.34
N THR A 8 -30.98 -0.71 30.39
CA THR A 8 -29.89 -0.20 29.56
C THR A 8 -28.57 -0.77 30.09
N VAL A 9 -28.09 -1.86 29.47
CA VAL A 9 -26.73 -2.36 29.69
C VAL A 9 -25.77 -1.38 29.02
N ALA A 10 -25.23 -0.45 29.81
CA ALA A 10 -24.09 0.36 29.43
C ALA A 10 -22.86 -0.54 29.37
N LEU A 11 -22.44 -0.89 28.15
CA LEU A 11 -21.17 -1.55 27.88
C LEU A 11 -20.04 -0.56 28.20
N VAL A 12 -19.54 -0.60 29.43
CA VAL A 12 -18.31 0.10 29.81
C VAL A 12 -17.16 -0.69 29.21
N ILE A 13 -16.68 -0.25 28.04
CA ILE A 13 -15.41 -0.68 27.49
C ILE A 13 -14.33 -0.06 28.38
N PRO A 14 -13.51 -0.86 29.11
CA PRO A 14 -12.32 -0.29 29.72
C PRO A 14 -11.40 0.14 28.59
N ALA A 15 -11.32 1.45 28.36
CA ALA A 15 -10.24 2.02 27.58
C ALA A 15 -8.94 1.63 28.29
N ALA A 16 -8.23 0.66 27.73
CA ALA A 16 -6.83 0.43 28.07
C ALA A 16 -6.07 1.68 27.62
N SER A 17 -6.06 2.68 28.49
CA SER A 17 -5.14 3.79 28.39
C SER A 17 -3.75 3.18 28.51
N TYR A 18 -3.09 2.98 27.36
CA TYR A 18 -1.65 2.82 27.31
C TYR A 18 -1.04 4.13 27.78
N ALA A 19 -0.98 4.32 29.10
CA ALA A 19 -0.12 5.32 29.71
C ALA A 19 1.30 4.93 29.27
N GLN A 20 1.87 5.70 28.35
CA GLN A 20 3.27 5.58 28.03
C GLN A 20 4.02 5.79 29.33
N ALA A 21 4.58 4.71 29.90
CA ALA A 21 5.43 4.82 31.07
C ALA A 21 6.45 5.91 30.75
N PRO A 22 6.60 6.95 31.59
CA PRO A 22 7.64 7.94 31.38
C PRO A 22 8.93 7.15 31.37
N GLN A 23 9.57 7.05 30.20
CA GLN A 23 10.90 6.49 30.11
C GLN A 23 11.81 7.43 30.90
N GLN A 24 11.97 7.12 32.18
CA GLN A 24 13.00 7.70 33.02
C GLN A 24 14.29 7.56 32.22
N ASN A 25 14.85 8.69 31.76
CA ASN A 25 16.09 8.80 30.98
C ASN A 25 16.01 8.69 29.45
N ARG A 26 14.85 8.92 28.80
CA ARG A 26 14.84 9.09 27.32
C ARG A 26 15.71 10.27 26.88
N PHE A 27 15.68 11.37 27.62
CA PHE A 27 16.43 12.56 27.28
C PHE A 27 17.59 12.76 28.23
N GLN A 28 18.80 12.86 27.69
CA GLN A 28 20.00 13.25 28.44
C GLN A 28 20.39 14.68 28.07
N LEU A 29 20.79 15.47 29.07
CA LEU A 29 21.22 16.86 28.90
C LEU A 29 22.70 16.96 29.26
N GLU A 30 23.51 17.42 28.30
CA GLU A 30 24.94 17.63 28.49
C GLU A 30 25.28 19.11 28.26
N ARG A 31 26.09 19.69 29.16
CA ARG A 31 26.51 21.08 29.05
C ARG A 31 27.80 21.16 28.22
N THR A 32 27.76 21.98 27.17
CA THR A 32 28.89 22.24 26.26
C THR A 32 29.26 23.72 26.32
N GLU A 33 30.38 24.09 25.69
CA GLU A 33 30.83 25.49 25.61
C GLU A 33 29.82 26.38 24.87
N SER A 34 29.11 25.84 23.88
CA SER A 34 28.14 26.56 23.05
C SER A 34 26.67 26.54 23.54
N GLY A 35 26.37 25.80 24.61
CA GLY A 35 25.00 25.64 25.12
C GLY A 35 24.73 24.28 25.79
N VAL A 36 23.47 23.87 25.90
CA VAL A 36 23.08 22.56 26.44
C VAL A 36 22.66 21.65 25.29
N VAL A 37 23.28 20.49 25.14
CA VAL A 37 22.88 19.49 24.15
C VAL A 37 21.87 18.54 24.77
N ARG A 38 20.72 18.36 24.11
CA ARG A 38 19.72 17.34 24.44
C ARG A 38 19.89 16.14 23.50
N LEU A 39 20.21 14.98 24.06
CA LEU A 39 20.25 13.69 23.36
C LEU A 39 18.98 12.89 23.64
N ASP A 40 18.29 12.46 22.58
CA ASP A 40 17.24 11.44 22.66
C ASP A 40 17.89 10.05 22.58
N THR A 41 17.87 9.29 23.68
CA THR A 41 18.51 7.97 23.78
C THR A 41 17.80 6.88 22.98
N GLN A 42 16.58 7.13 22.48
CA GLN A 42 15.88 6.18 21.60
C GLN A 42 16.27 6.35 20.13
N THR A 43 16.37 7.60 19.67
CA THR A 43 16.58 7.92 18.24
C THR A 43 18.02 8.30 17.93
N GLY A 44 18.82 8.64 18.94
CA GLY A 44 20.15 9.21 18.78
C GLY A 44 20.15 10.68 18.35
N ALA A 45 18.98 11.32 18.24
CA ALA A 45 18.88 12.71 17.81
C ALA A 45 19.48 13.65 18.88
N MET A 46 20.36 14.54 18.45
CA MET A 46 20.97 15.58 19.29
C MET A 46 20.38 16.94 18.92
N THR A 47 20.08 17.77 19.92
CA THR A 47 19.55 19.13 19.70
C THR A 47 20.31 20.10 20.58
N LEU A 48 20.83 21.19 20.00
CA LEU A 48 21.42 22.26 20.79
C LEU A 48 20.33 23.18 21.35
N CYS A 49 20.29 23.28 22.67
CA CYS A 49 19.39 24.14 23.43
C CYS A 49 20.16 25.36 23.96
N ARG A 50 19.53 26.53 23.86
CA ARG A 50 20.08 27.80 24.37
C ARG A 50 19.15 28.34 25.45
N GLU A 51 19.75 28.98 26.44
CA GLU A 51 18.99 29.68 27.47
C GLU A 51 18.53 31.03 26.92
N GLU A 52 17.21 31.20 26.81
CA GLU A 52 16.56 32.43 26.37
C GLU A 52 15.58 32.86 27.47
N ASN A 53 15.73 34.09 27.98
CA ASN A 53 14.87 34.64 29.04
C ASN A 53 14.78 33.76 30.31
N GLY A 54 15.89 33.15 30.72
CA GLY A 54 15.95 32.25 31.89
C GLY A 54 15.24 30.91 31.68
N THR A 55 14.87 30.57 30.44
CA THR A 55 14.28 29.28 30.09
C THR A 55 15.12 28.60 29.03
N LEU A 56 15.42 27.30 29.23
CA LEU A 56 16.15 26.51 28.26
C LEU A 56 15.25 26.16 27.07
N THR A 57 15.56 26.71 25.90
CA THR A 57 14.79 26.49 24.67
C THR A 57 15.60 25.66 23.68
N CYS A 58 15.06 24.49 23.30
CA CYS A 58 15.65 23.61 22.29
C CYS A 58 14.95 23.85 20.95
N ARG A 59 15.71 24.31 19.93
CA ARG A 59 15.22 24.43 18.55
C ARG A 59 16.09 23.58 17.63
N MET A 60 15.50 22.99 16.58
CA MET A 60 16.28 22.35 15.51
C MET A 60 17.31 23.34 14.96
N GLN A 61 18.51 22.84 14.65
CA GLN A 61 19.53 23.68 14.06
C GLN A 61 19.10 24.13 12.65
N PRO A 62 19.51 25.33 12.21
CA PRO A 62 19.18 25.84 10.88
C PRO A 62 19.59 24.88 9.75
N ASP A 63 20.74 24.22 9.87
CA ASP A 63 21.28 23.32 8.85
C ASP A 63 20.45 22.03 8.74
N GLU A 64 19.98 21.50 9.87
CA GLU A 64 19.08 20.34 9.88
C GLU A 64 17.75 20.68 9.19
N ARG A 65 17.22 21.88 9.44
CA ARG A 65 16.00 22.35 8.77
C ARG A 65 16.18 22.42 7.26
N ALA A 66 17.29 22.95 6.78
CA ALA A 66 17.59 23.03 5.35
C ALA A 66 17.69 21.63 4.70
N ALA A 67 18.32 20.67 5.37
CA ALA A 67 18.38 19.28 4.89
C ALA A 67 17.00 18.62 4.82
N TYR A 68 16.14 18.85 5.82
CA TYR A 68 14.76 18.35 5.80
C TYR A 68 13.92 19.02 4.71
N GLU A 69 14.09 20.31 4.48
CA GLU A 69 13.39 21.05 3.43
C GLU A 69 13.78 20.54 2.03
N GLU A 70 15.07 20.27 1.78
CA GLU A 70 15.55 19.65 0.54
C GLU A 70 14.94 18.25 0.33
N GLU A 71 14.90 17.44 1.39
CA GLU A 71 14.34 16.09 1.30
C GLU A 71 12.81 16.11 1.07
N LEU A 72 12.10 17.05 1.68
CA LEU A 72 10.67 17.28 1.44
C LEU A 72 10.40 17.69 -0.02
N ASP A 73 11.14 18.66 -0.56
CA ASP A 73 11.00 19.10 -1.95
C ASP A 73 11.29 17.94 -2.93
N ARG A 74 12.33 17.15 -2.67
CA ARG A 74 12.63 15.94 -3.45
C ARG A 74 11.49 14.92 -3.39
N LEU A 75 10.88 14.73 -2.22
CA LEU A 75 9.81 13.75 -2.04
C LEU A 75 8.52 14.23 -2.70
N GLU A 76 8.17 15.51 -2.56
CA GLU A 76 7.02 16.14 -3.23
C GLU A 76 7.12 15.97 -4.75
N LYS A 77 8.27 16.30 -5.35
CA LYS A 77 8.53 16.08 -6.78
C LYS A 77 8.32 14.63 -7.22
N ARG A 78 8.75 13.67 -6.40
CA ARG A 78 8.56 12.23 -6.68
C ARG A 78 7.10 11.83 -6.62
N VAL A 79 6.35 12.32 -5.62
CA VAL A 79 4.92 12.05 -5.49
C VAL A 79 4.17 12.64 -6.69
N THR A 80 4.40 13.91 -7.03
CA THR A 80 3.78 14.55 -8.19
C THR A 80 4.08 13.78 -9.48
N SER A 81 5.33 13.37 -9.69
CA SER A 81 5.71 12.56 -10.86
C SER A 81 5.01 11.19 -10.87
N LEU A 82 4.86 10.53 -9.72
CA LEU A 82 4.16 9.26 -9.63
C LEU A 82 2.67 9.43 -9.88
N GLU A 83 2.04 10.44 -9.29
CA GLU A 83 0.63 10.78 -9.50
C GLU A 83 0.35 11.11 -10.97
N GLU A 84 1.23 11.87 -11.63
CA GLU A 84 1.13 12.17 -13.05
C GLU A 84 1.25 10.89 -13.90
N ARG A 85 2.20 10.00 -13.58
CA ARG A 85 2.33 8.71 -14.27
C ARG A 85 1.11 7.82 -14.06
N LEU A 86 0.51 7.85 -12.88
CA LEU A 86 -0.70 7.10 -12.57
C LEU A 86 -1.94 7.70 -13.21
N SER A 87 -2.01 9.02 -13.39
CA SER A 87 -3.14 9.64 -14.12
C SER A 87 -3.05 9.37 -15.62
N GLN A 88 -1.84 9.28 -16.17
CA GLN A 88 -1.60 8.88 -17.57
C GLN A 88 -1.73 7.37 -17.80
N THR A 89 -1.60 6.56 -16.76
CA THR A 89 -1.80 5.11 -16.82
C THR A 89 -3.25 4.83 -16.41
N PRO A 90 -4.19 4.58 -17.34
CA PRO A 90 -5.57 4.27 -16.97
C PRO A 90 -5.55 3.12 -15.95
N PRO A 91 -6.24 3.27 -14.80
CA PRO A 91 -6.14 2.34 -13.68
C PRO A 91 -6.55 0.98 -14.19
N THR A 92 -5.57 0.10 -14.39
CA THR A 92 -5.70 -1.28 -14.89
C THR A 92 -7.05 -1.47 -15.55
N ALA A 93 -7.25 -0.85 -16.73
CA ALA A 93 -8.56 -0.82 -17.36
C ALA A 93 -8.92 -2.28 -17.67
N LEU A 94 -9.62 -2.90 -16.74
CA LEU A 94 -10.17 -4.22 -16.91
C LEU A 94 -11.05 -4.07 -18.16
N PRO A 95 -10.80 -4.87 -19.21
CA PRO A 95 -11.60 -4.79 -20.41
C PRO A 95 -13.07 -4.87 -20.02
N THR A 96 -13.92 -4.11 -20.69
CA THR A 96 -15.35 -4.11 -20.37
C THR A 96 -15.92 -5.50 -20.60
N ASP A 97 -17.01 -5.84 -19.91
CA ASP A 97 -17.68 -7.15 -20.10
C ASP A 97 -18.00 -7.40 -21.59
N GLU A 98 -18.34 -6.34 -22.35
CA GLU A 98 -18.58 -6.40 -23.79
C GLU A 98 -17.32 -6.79 -24.60
N GLU A 99 -16.16 -6.22 -24.27
CA GLU A 99 -14.88 -6.55 -24.92
C GLU A 99 -14.47 -8.00 -24.61
N VAL A 100 -14.67 -8.43 -23.36
CA VAL A 100 -14.41 -9.81 -22.92
C VAL A 100 -15.31 -10.77 -23.68
N ASP A 101 -16.63 -10.54 -23.73
CA ASP A 101 -17.59 -11.38 -24.44
C ASP A 101 -17.28 -11.45 -25.94
N LYS A 102 -16.90 -10.33 -26.55
CA LYS A 102 -16.47 -10.28 -27.95
C LYS A 102 -15.24 -11.15 -28.17
N SER A 103 -14.24 -11.08 -27.29
CA SER A 103 -13.03 -11.90 -27.38
C SER A 103 -13.33 -13.40 -27.22
N LEU A 104 -14.21 -13.77 -26.27
CA LEU A 104 -14.65 -15.14 -26.05
C LEU A 104 -15.40 -15.68 -27.27
N SER A 105 -16.27 -14.86 -27.89
CA SER A 105 -17.00 -15.26 -29.10
C SER A 105 -16.07 -15.50 -30.30
N ILE A 106 -14.98 -14.73 -30.41
CA ILE A 106 -13.96 -14.92 -31.47
C ILE A 106 -13.19 -16.21 -31.20
N MET A 107 -12.78 -16.42 -29.95
CA MET A 107 -12.08 -17.64 -29.51
C MET A 107 -12.92 -18.89 -29.78
N GLU A 108 -14.23 -18.85 -29.48
CA GLU A 108 -15.15 -19.96 -29.71
C GLU A 108 -15.28 -20.28 -31.21
N LYS A 109 -15.49 -19.27 -32.05
CA LYS A 109 -15.58 -19.45 -33.50
C LYS A 109 -14.29 -20.02 -34.08
N PHE A 110 -13.15 -19.56 -33.58
CA PHE A 110 -11.85 -20.09 -33.97
C PHE A 110 -11.71 -21.58 -33.60
N MET A 111 -12.00 -21.96 -32.36
CA MET A 111 -11.90 -23.36 -31.92
C MET A 111 -12.84 -24.29 -32.68
N ARG A 112 -14.09 -23.86 -32.92
CA ARG A 112 -15.05 -24.64 -33.72
C ARG A 112 -14.55 -24.88 -35.13
N ARG A 113 -14.01 -23.84 -35.77
CA ARG A 113 -13.47 -23.94 -37.13
C ARG A 113 -12.21 -24.79 -37.19
N PHE A 114 -11.34 -24.68 -36.19
CA PHE A 114 -10.14 -25.51 -36.08
C PHE A 114 -10.48 -26.99 -35.92
N MET A 115 -11.43 -27.34 -35.04
CA MET A 115 -11.86 -28.73 -34.84
C MET A 115 -12.53 -29.34 -36.08
N ALA A 116 -13.30 -28.57 -36.83
CA ALA A 116 -13.87 -29.03 -38.09
C ALA A 116 -12.79 -29.46 -39.09
N ILE A 117 -11.75 -28.63 -39.26
CA ILE A 117 -10.62 -28.92 -40.13
C ILE A 117 -9.86 -30.18 -39.67
N VAL A 118 -9.61 -30.31 -38.36
CA VAL A 118 -8.94 -31.51 -37.82
C VAL A 118 -9.79 -32.78 -37.99
N GLY A 119 -11.11 -32.68 -37.82
CA GLY A 119 -12.04 -33.79 -38.03
C GLY A 119 -12.04 -34.31 -39.46
N GLU A 120 -12.05 -33.42 -40.46
CA GLU A 120 -11.97 -33.80 -41.88
C GLU A 120 -10.73 -34.68 -42.16
N PHE A 121 -9.56 -34.32 -41.61
CA PHE A 121 -8.34 -35.12 -41.77
C PHE A 121 -8.36 -36.47 -41.05
N ILE A 122 -9.12 -36.61 -39.96
CA ILE A 122 -9.27 -37.88 -39.24
C ILE A 122 -10.20 -38.81 -40.01
N ASP A 123 -11.33 -38.29 -40.50
CA ASP A 123 -12.33 -39.06 -41.24
C ASP A 123 -11.76 -39.58 -42.57
N GLU A 124 -10.97 -38.77 -43.31
CA GLU A 124 -10.27 -39.21 -44.52
C GLU A 124 -9.30 -40.38 -44.23
N ARG A 125 -8.61 -40.35 -43.10
CA ARG A 125 -7.70 -41.44 -42.68
C ARG A 125 -8.43 -42.70 -42.23
N GLU A 126 -9.65 -42.59 -41.71
CA GLU A 126 -10.50 -43.73 -41.36
C GLU A 126 -11.11 -44.37 -42.62
N ALA A 127 -11.52 -43.56 -43.59
CA ALA A 127 -12.11 -44.01 -44.86
C ALA A 127 -11.11 -44.77 -45.75
N ASP A 128 -9.82 -44.45 -45.66
CA ASP A 128 -8.75 -45.13 -46.42
C ASP A 128 -8.25 -46.44 -45.75
N LYS A 129 -8.84 -46.86 -44.61
CA LYS A 129 -8.51 -48.15 -44.01
C LYS A 129 -9.19 -49.27 -44.82
N PRO A 130 -8.44 -50.28 -45.32
CA PRO A 130 -9.03 -51.40 -46.04
C PRO A 130 -9.99 -52.16 -45.12
N GLN A 131 -11.26 -52.27 -45.53
CA GLN A 131 -12.27 -53.00 -44.76
C GLN A 131 -11.85 -54.48 -44.62
N PRO A 132 -11.99 -55.08 -43.43
CA PRO A 132 -11.57 -56.46 -43.22
C PRO A 132 -12.40 -57.38 -44.10
N ASN A 133 -11.70 -58.13 -44.96
CA ASN A 133 -12.28 -59.09 -45.89
C ASN A 133 -13.03 -60.15 -45.09
N ARG A 134 -14.36 -60.10 -45.14
CA ARG A 134 -15.25 -61.03 -44.46
C ARG A 134 -15.43 -62.25 -45.37
N THR A 135 -14.52 -63.22 -45.24
CA THR A 135 -14.68 -64.60 -45.73
C THR A 135 -15.68 -65.37 -44.89
#